data_AF-A0A2U8HCE0-F1
#
_entry.id   AF-A0A2U8HCE0-F1
#
_cell.length_a   1.000
_cell.length_b   1.000
_cell.length_c   1.000
_cell.angle_alpha   90.00
_cell.angle_beta   90.00
_cell.angle_gamma   90.00
#
_symmetry.space_group_name_H-M   'P 1'
#
loop_
_entity.id
_entity.type
_entity.pdbx_description
1 polymer ?
#
loop_
_entity_poly.entity_id
_entity_poly.type
_entity_poly.pdbx_seq_one_letter_code
_entity_poly.pdbx_strand_id
1 'polypeptide(L)'
;MGLIDRILAALAGTGGSVIRETAEVFRENAEAASARDVGLRAAALEQFAREFGRPATSRFDRLVDGLNRLPRPAMAFGALGLLGSAMTSPEWFAARMQGLALVPEPLWWLLGAVVSFYFGARHQTKGQAFQREIATSLARAARPSPEPRDLAPAEENAALDEWRALRSGAA
;
A
#
# COMPACT_ATOMS: atom_id res chain seq x y z
N MET A 1 11.19 70.97 24.63
CA MET A 1 10.95 69.51 24.73
C MET A 1 9.61 69.21 24.07
N GLY A 2 9.67 69.00 22.75
CA GLY A 2 8.72 69.61 21.82
C GLY A 2 7.47 68.80 21.54
N LEU A 3 6.35 69.51 21.35
CA LEU A 3 5.09 69.00 20.82
C LEU A 3 5.29 68.27 19.46
N ILE A 4 6.31 68.68 18.70
CA ILE A 4 6.72 68.08 17.42
C ILE A 4 7.19 66.62 17.62
N ASP A 5 7.87 66.33 18.71
CA ASP A 5 8.39 64.99 19.04
C ASP A 5 7.25 64.01 19.38
N ARG A 6 6.17 64.51 20.01
CA ARG A 6 4.96 63.73 20.30
C ARG A 6 4.12 63.45 19.05
N ILE A 7 4.10 64.37 18.09
CA ILE A 7 3.36 64.20 16.83
C ILE A 7 4.11 63.22 15.91
N LEU A 8 5.44 63.31 15.84
CA LEU A 8 6.28 62.33 15.12
C LEU A 8 6.21 60.94 15.77
N ALA A 9 6.21 60.84 17.10
CA ALA A 9 6.03 59.57 17.79
C ALA A 9 4.62 58.96 17.60
N ALA A 10 3.57 59.79 17.54
CA ALA A 10 2.21 59.34 17.27
C ALA A 10 2.01 58.85 15.83
N LEU A 11 2.66 59.48 14.85
CA LEU A 11 2.65 59.04 13.45
C LEU A 11 3.52 57.79 13.21
N ALA A 12 4.64 57.67 13.91
CA ALA A 12 5.50 56.49 13.88
C ALA A 12 4.90 55.28 14.63
N GLY A 13 4.11 55.52 15.68
CA GLY A 13 3.47 54.49 16.51
C GLY A 13 2.35 53.70 15.83
N THR A 14 1.85 54.17 14.69
CA THR A 14 0.80 53.52 13.88
C THR A 14 1.32 52.76 12.66
N GLY A 15 2.63 52.82 12.36
CA GLY A 15 3.21 52.24 11.14
C GLY A 15 3.60 50.76 11.24
N GLY A 16 3.90 50.24 12.43
CA GLY A 16 4.42 48.87 12.58
C GLY A 16 3.40 47.77 12.26
N SER A 17 2.12 48.02 12.52
CA SER A 17 1.02 47.07 12.27
C SER A 17 0.64 47.00 10.80
N VAL A 18 0.53 48.15 10.14
CA VAL A 18 0.07 48.27 8.75
C VAL A 18 1.15 47.83 7.76
N ILE A 19 2.44 48.05 8.08
CA ILE A 19 3.55 47.57 7.25
C ILE A 19 3.66 46.05 7.32
N ARG A 20 3.38 45.43 8.48
CA ARG A 20 3.32 43.97 8.61
C ARG A 20 2.18 43.39 7.78
N GLU A 21 0.99 44.00 7.86
CA GLU A 21 -0.20 43.58 7.11
C GLU A 21 -0.06 43.81 5.59
N THR A 22 0.68 44.83 5.16
CA THR A 22 0.97 45.08 3.73
C THR A 22 2.16 44.25 3.22
N ALA A 23 3.14 43.92 4.06
CA ALA A 23 4.26 43.04 3.70
C ALA A 23 3.78 41.58 3.53
N GLU A 24 2.79 41.14 4.29
CA GLU A 24 2.12 39.84 4.11
C GLU A 24 1.33 39.75 2.78
N VAL A 25 1.00 40.89 2.15
CA VAL A 25 0.36 40.95 0.81
C VAL A 25 1.38 40.78 -0.33
N PHE A 26 2.66 41.13 -0.11
CA PHE A 26 3.73 41.01 -1.11
C PHE A 26 4.69 39.84 -0.87
N ARG A 27 4.66 39.22 0.32
CA ARG A 27 5.46 38.05 0.67
C ARG A 27 4.58 37.07 1.43
N GLU A 28 4.29 35.94 0.79
CA GLU A 28 3.50 34.86 1.36
C GLU A 28 4.07 34.45 2.72
N ASN A 29 3.20 34.42 3.73
CA ASN A 29 3.56 34.05 5.09
C ASN A 29 4.01 32.58 5.08
N ALA A 30 5.32 32.33 5.20
CA ALA A 30 5.96 31.04 4.94
C ALA A 30 5.37 29.90 5.79
N GLU A 31 4.94 30.19 7.03
CA GLU A 31 4.26 29.22 7.90
C GLU A 31 2.86 28.86 7.38
N ALA A 32 2.13 29.82 6.81
CA ALA A 32 0.81 29.58 6.22
C ALA A 32 0.91 28.78 4.91
N ALA A 33 1.96 28.99 4.12
CA ALA A 33 2.28 28.18 2.94
C ALA A 33 2.65 26.74 3.32
N SER A 34 3.55 26.56 4.30
CA SER A 34 3.95 25.24 4.78
C SER A 34 2.78 24.46 5.40
N ALA A 35 1.89 25.12 6.14
CA ALA A 35 0.68 24.50 6.69
C ALA A 35 -0.29 24.02 5.59
N ARG A 36 -0.43 24.78 4.48
CA ARG A 36 -1.26 24.38 3.34
C ARG A 36 -0.68 23.18 2.60
N ASP A 37 0.63 23.13 2.40
CA ASP A 37 1.32 22.03 1.72
C ASP A 37 1.25 20.72 2.53
N VAL A 38 1.42 20.79 3.86
CA VAL A 38 1.20 19.64 4.75
C VAL A 38 -0.26 19.17 4.68
N GLY A 39 -1.23 20.09 4.65
CA GLY A 39 -2.65 19.77 4.49
C GLY A 39 -2.96 19.06 3.18
N LEU A 40 -2.41 19.53 2.06
CA LEU A 40 -2.56 18.91 0.75
C LEU A 40 -1.94 17.51 0.70
N ARG A 41 -0.73 17.34 1.27
CA ARG A 41 -0.07 16.02 1.35
C ARG A 41 -0.86 15.05 2.22
N ALA A 42 -1.37 15.50 3.37
CA ALA A 42 -2.20 14.68 4.24
C ALA A 42 -3.49 14.23 3.53
N ALA A 43 -4.17 15.16 2.84
CA ALA A 43 -5.37 14.85 2.07
C ALA A 43 -5.09 13.87 0.92
N ALA A 44 -3.97 14.05 0.21
CA ALA A 44 -3.56 13.13 -0.87
C ALA A 44 -3.26 11.72 -0.33
N LEU A 45 -2.58 11.60 0.82
CA LEU A 45 -2.30 10.32 1.47
C LEU A 45 -3.58 9.66 2.00
N GLU A 46 -4.53 10.43 2.53
CA GLU A 46 -5.80 9.92 3.01
C GLU A 46 -6.69 9.44 1.85
N GLN A 47 -6.74 10.19 0.74
CA GLN A 47 -7.42 9.76 -0.48
C GLN A 47 -6.76 8.49 -1.04
N PHE A 48 -5.43 8.44 -1.08
CA PHE A 48 -4.69 7.27 -1.52
C PHE A 48 -4.99 6.05 -0.62
N ALA A 49 -5.06 6.24 0.69
CA ALA A 49 -5.43 5.19 1.64
C ALA A 49 -6.88 4.70 1.45
N ARG A 50 -7.80 5.58 1.04
CA ARG A 50 -9.20 5.21 0.75
C ARG A 50 -9.36 4.49 -0.58
N GLU A 51 -8.65 4.93 -1.63
CA GLU A 51 -8.75 4.34 -2.98
C GLU A 51 -7.97 3.03 -3.12
N PHE A 52 -6.80 2.93 -2.47
CA PHE A 52 -5.91 1.76 -2.57
C PHE A 52 -5.86 0.92 -1.30
N GLY A 53 -6.62 1.30 -0.26
CA GLY A 53 -6.82 0.48 0.93
C GLY A 53 -7.43 -0.86 0.54
N ARG A 54 -6.85 -1.97 1.03
CA ARG A 54 -7.38 -3.31 0.75
C ARG A 54 -8.88 -3.34 1.09
N PRO A 55 -9.76 -3.77 0.18
CA PRO A 55 -11.18 -3.90 0.50
C PRO A 55 -11.33 -4.79 1.73
N ALA A 56 -12.10 -4.32 2.71
CA ALA A 56 -12.37 -5.07 3.92
C ALA A 56 -13.07 -6.38 3.54
N THR A 57 -12.32 -7.49 3.55
CA THR A 57 -12.88 -8.81 3.24
C THR A 57 -13.98 -9.14 4.25
N SER A 58 -15.16 -9.55 3.76
CA SER A 58 -16.24 -9.99 4.63
C SER A 58 -15.81 -11.25 5.40
N ARG A 59 -16.39 -11.48 6.59
CA ARG A 59 -16.24 -12.77 7.30
C ARG A 59 -16.65 -13.94 6.40
N PHE A 60 -17.67 -13.73 5.56
CA PHE A 60 -18.11 -14.69 4.56
C PHE A 60 -17.03 -14.97 3.52
N ASP A 61 -16.40 -13.93 2.96
CA ASP A 61 -15.32 -14.09 1.98
C ASP A 61 -14.14 -14.87 2.55
N ARG A 62 -13.81 -14.66 3.82
CA ARG A 62 -12.75 -15.42 4.49
C ARG A 62 -13.11 -16.89 4.69
N LEU A 63 -14.37 -17.19 4.99
CA LEU A 63 -14.84 -18.57 5.10
C LEU A 63 -14.80 -19.27 3.74
N VAL A 64 -15.29 -18.61 2.69
CA VAL A 64 -15.26 -19.13 1.32
C VAL A 64 -13.82 -19.31 0.82
N ASP A 65 -12.92 -18.37 1.10
CA ASP A 65 -11.51 -18.50 0.74
C ASP A 65 -10.83 -19.63 1.54
N GLY A 66 -11.18 -19.80 2.82
CA GLY A 66 -10.75 -20.94 3.63
C GLY A 66 -11.19 -22.26 3.01
N LEU A 67 -12.47 -22.41 2.69
CA LEU A 67 -13.03 -23.60 2.06
C LEU A 67 -12.36 -23.92 0.72
N ASN A 68 -12.09 -22.91 -0.10
CA ASN A 68 -11.38 -23.07 -1.37
C ASN A 68 -9.89 -23.42 -1.21
N ARG A 69 -9.31 -23.25 -0.01
CA ARG A 69 -7.93 -23.63 0.31
C ARG A 69 -7.82 -25.01 0.95
N LEU A 70 -8.90 -25.55 1.50
CA LEU A 70 -8.95 -26.89 2.10
C LEU A 70 -8.59 -28.06 1.17
N PRO A 71 -8.79 -28.02 -0.17
CA PRO A 71 -8.46 -29.16 -1.01
C PRO A 71 -6.99 -29.60 -0.91
N ARG A 72 -6.05 -28.65 -0.82
CA ARG A 72 -4.61 -28.95 -0.71
C ARG A 72 -4.27 -29.71 0.59
N PRO A 73 -4.63 -29.18 1.78
CA PRO A 73 -4.47 -29.92 3.04
C PRO A 73 -5.22 -31.25 3.06
N ALA A 74 -6.46 -31.28 2.54
CA ALA A 74 -7.29 -32.48 2.54
C ALA A 74 -6.65 -33.61 1.71
N MET A 75 -6.05 -33.30 0.56
CA MET A 75 -5.30 -34.30 -0.23
C MET A 75 -4.09 -34.85 0.54
N ALA A 76 -3.33 -33.99 1.22
CA ALA A 76 -2.17 -34.43 1.99
C ALA A 76 -2.58 -35.31 3.18
N PHE A 77 -3.55 -34.88 3.99
CA PHE A 77 -4.06 -35.68 5.11
C PHE A 77 -4.79 -36.93 4.64
N GLY A 78 -5.49 -36.89 3.51
CA GLY A 78 -6.13 -38.04 2.89
C GLY A 78 -5.11 -39.10 2.49
N ALA A 79 -4.00 -38.71 1.85
CA ALA A 79 -2.93 -39.62 1.51
C ALA A 79 -2.26 -40.23 2.75
N LEU A 80 -1.92 -39.41 3.74
CA LEU A 80 -1.35 -39.89 5.01
C LEU A 80 -2.31 -40.83 5.75
N GLY A 81 -3.60 -40.49 5.79
CA GLY A 81 -4.64 -41.33 6.39
C GLY A 81 -4.81 -42.67 5.65
N LEU A 82 -4.71 -42.67 4.32
CA LEU A 82 -4.76 -43.89 3.53
C LEU A 82 -3.55 -44.79 3.84
N LEU A 83 -2.33 -44.24 3.87
CA LEU A 83 -1.13 -44.97 4.27
C LEU A 83 -1.24 -45.50 5.70
N GLY A 84 -1.72 -44.68 6.63
CA GLY A 84 -1.96 -45.09 8.01
C GLY A 84 -2.98 -46.23 8.10
N SER A 85 -4.07 -46.16 7.34
CA SER A 85 -5.12 -47.19 7.31
C SER A 85 -4.60 -48.54 6.83
N ALA A 86 -3.63 -48.56 5.92
CA ALA A 86 -2.99 -49.79 5.47
C ALA A 86 -2.23 -50.49 6.61
N MET A 87 -1.70 -49.75 7.58
CA MET A 87 -0.98 -50.30 8.74
C MET A 87 -1.92 -50.61 9.92
N THR A 88 -2.96 -49.81 10.14
CA THR A 88 -3.86 -49.98 11.28
C THR A 88 -4.99 -50.98 11.03
N SER A 89 -5.48 -51.10 9.79
CA SER A 89 -6.50 -52.08 9.40
C SER A 89 -6.30 -52.53 7.94
N PRO A 90 -5.43 -53.52 7.71
CA PRO A 90 -5.11 -54.01 6.38
C PRO A 90 -6.32 -54.56 5.62
N GLU A 91 -7.24 -55.25 6.30
CA GLU A 91 -8.43 -55.84 5.66
C GLU A 91 -9.38 -54.75 5.15
N TRP A 92 -9.57 -53.69 5.94
CA TRP A 92 -10.40 -52.55 5.54
C TRP A 92 -9.81 -51.85 4.31
N PHE A 93 -8.49 -51.63 4.31
CA PHE A 93 -7.78 -51.02 3.18
C PHE A 93 -7.90 -51.89 1.92
N ALA A 94 -7.65 -53.19 2.02
CA ALA A 94 -7.72 -54.13 0.89
C ALA A 94 -9.10 -54.15 0.22
N ALA A 95 -10.17 -54.13 1.02
CA ALA A 95 -11.54 -54.07 0.50
C ALA A 95 -11.82 -52.79 -0.31
N ARG A 96 -11.25 -51.64 0.08
CA ARG A 96 -11.38 -50.39 -0.70
C ARG A 96 -10.52 -50.41 -1.96
N MET A 97 -9.34 -51.00 -1.92
CA MET A 97 -8.48 -51.14 -3.10
C MET A 97 -9.10 -52.04 -4.18
N GLN A 98 -9.84 -53.08 -3.80
CA GLN A 98 -10.64 -53.86 -4.74
C GLN A 98 -11.70 -53.01 -5.45
N GLY A 99 -12.40 -52.14 -4.71
CA GLY A 99 -13.34 -51.20 -5.30
C GLY A 99 -12.68 -50.24 -6.29
N LEU A 100 -11.50 -49.71 -5.97
CA LEU A 100 -10.72 -48.85 -6.87
C LEU A 100 -10.26 -49.59 -8.13
N ALA A 101 -9.89 -50.87 -8.01
CA ALA A 101 -9.48 -51.69 -9.16
C ALA A 101 -10.62 -51.95 -10.15
N LEU A 102 -11.88 -51.88 -9.70
CA LEU A 102 -13.06 -52.04 -10.54
C LEU A 102 -13.47 -50.75 -11.26
N VAL A 103 -12.86 -49.59 -10.92
CA VAL A 103 -13.17 -48.32 -11.57
C VAL A 103 -12.71 -48.37 -13.04
N PRO A 104 -13.61 -48.18 -14.02
CA PRO A 104 -13.25 -48.19 -15.43
C PRO A 104 -12.22 -47.11 -15.78
N GLU A 105 -11.30 -47.44 -16.69
CA GLU A 105 -10.26 -46.51 -17.18
C GLU A 105 -10.82 -45.15 -17.65
N PRO A 106 -11.96 -45.06 -18.38
CA PRO A 106 -12.51 -43.77 -18.79
C PRO A 106 -12.88 -42.84 -17.63
N LEU A 107 -13.25 -43.38 -16.46
CA LEU A 107 -13.57 -42.55 -15.29
C LEU A 107 -12.32 -41.93 -14.67
N TRP A 108 -11.18 -42.63 -14.74
CA TRP A 108 -9.89 -42.06 -14.33
C TRP A 108 -9.49 -40.88 -15.22
N TRP A 109 -9.67 -41.02 -16.53
CA TRP A 109 -9.47 -39.92 -17.48
C TRP A 109 -10.40 -38.73 -17.19
N LEU A 110 -11.67 -39.00 -16.93
CA LEU A 110 -12.65 -37.95 -16.60
C LEU A 110 -12.28 -37.22 -15.30
N LEU A 111 -11.92 -37.96 -14.24
CA LEU A 111 -11.47 -37.38 -12.98
C LEU A 111 -10.24 -36.49 -13.21
N GLY A 112 -9.24 -37.01 -13.93
CA GLY A 112 -8.03 -36.27 -14.29
C GLY A 112 -8.35 -34.98 -15.07
N ALA A 113 -9.28 -35.04 -16.03
CA ALA A 113 -9.70 -33.89 -16.81
C ALA A 113 -10.41 -32.83 -15.96
N VAL A 114 -11.36 -33.22 -15.10
CA VAL A 114 -12.10 -32.29 -14.22
C VAL A 114 -11.15 -31.61 -13.22
N VAL A 115 -10.28 -32.38 -12.57
CA VAL A 115 -9.28 -31.85 -11.61
C VAL A 115 -8.31 -30.92 -12.33
N SER A 116 -7.78 -31.32 -13.49
CA SER A 116 -6.85 -30.49 -14.28
C SER A 116 -7.51 -29.20 -14.77
N PHE A 117 -8.78 -29.25 -15.18
CA PHE A 117 -9.51 -28.05 -15.58
C PHE A 117 -9.73 -27.11 -14.40
N TYR A 118 -10.19 -27.63 -13.25
CA TYR A 118 -10.44 -26.85 -12.05
C TYR A 118 -9.17 -26.16 -11.54
N PHE A 119 -8.10 -26.92 -11.33
CA PHE A 119 -6.83 -26.38 -10.83
C PHE A 119 -6.06 -25.60 -11.90
N GLY A 120 -6.13 -26.01 -13.17
CA GLY A 120 -5.51 -25.34 -14.30
C GLY A 120 -6.08 -23.93 -14.52
N ALA A 121 -7.41 -23.78 -14.52
CA ALA A 121 -8.06 -22.48 -14.63
C ALA A 121 -7.74 -21.57 -13.42
N ARG A 122 -7.73 -22.13 -12.20
CA ARG A 122 -7.35 -21.40 -10.97
C ARG A 122 -5.89 -20.93 -11.01
N HIS A 123 -4.97 -21.75 -11.51
CA HIS A 123 -3.56 -21.37 -11.66
C HIS A 123 -3.35 -20.28 -12.72
N GLN A 124 -4.11 -20.30 -13.82
CA GLN A 124 -4.07 -19.24 -14.83
C GLN A 124 -4.47 -17.88 -14.25
N THR A 125 -5.53 -17.82 -13.42
CA THR A 125 -5.94 -16.56 -12.78
C THR A 125 -4.87 -15.97 -11.84
N LYS A 126 -4.07 -16.81 -11.16
CA LYS A 126 -2.95 -16.33 -10.33
C LYS A 126 -1.76 -15.85 -11.16
N GLY A 127 -1.47 -16.51 -12.29
CA GLY A 127 -0.42 -16.07 -13.22
C GLY A 127 -0.69 -14.67 -13.78
N GLN A 128 -1.95 -14.37 -14.11
CA GLN A 128 -2.33 -13.03 -14.57
C GLN A 128 -2.22 -11.96 -13.47
N ALA A 129 -2.49 -12.31 -12.21
CA ALA A 129 -2.30 -11.38 -11.09
C ALA A 129 -0.82 -11.03 -10.90
N PHE A 130 0.08 -12.02 -11.01
CA PHE A 130 1.52 -11.80 -10.95
C PHE A 130 2.04 -10.94 -12.11
N GLN A 131 1.56 -11.18 -13.33
CA GLN A 131 1.91 -10.32 -14.47
C GLN A 131 1.40 -8.88 -14.29
N ARG A 132 0.20 -8.68 -13.72
CA ARG A 132 -0.30 -7.34 -13.36
C ARG A 132 0.58 -6.68 -12.30
N GLU A 133 1.00 -7.39 -11.28
CA GLU A 133 1.89 -6.87 -10.23
C GLU A 133 3.26 -6.47 -10.78
N ILE A 134 3.84 -7.26 -11.68
CA ILE A 134 5.07 -6.91 -12.41
C ILE A 134 4.86 -5.65 -13.26
N ALA A 135 3.78 -5.59 -14.06
CA ALA A 135 3.48 -4.44 -14.90
C ALA A 135 3.30 -3.15 -14.07
N THR A 136 2.62 -3.25 -12.92
CA THR A 136 2.42 -2.12 -12.00
C THR A 136 3.74 -1.68 -11.35
N SER A 137 4.61 -2.64 -11.01
CA SER A 137 5.93 -2.35 -10.42
C SER A 137 6.87 -1.70 -11.43
N LEU A 138 6.89 -2.20 -12.67
CA LEU A 138 7.63 -1.61 -13.78
C LEU A 138 7.11 -0.21 -14.12
N ALA A 139 5.79 0.00 -14.15
CA ALA A 139 5.19 1.32 -14.39
C ALA A 139 5.54 2.32 -13.28
N ARG A 140 5.71 1.86 -12.03
CA ARG A 140 6.15 2.70 -10.91
C ARG A 140 7.64 3.02 -10.97
N ALA A 141 8.47 2.07 -11.43
CA ALA A 141 9.91 2.27 -11.63
C ALA A 141 10.24 3.12 -12.87
N ALA A 142 9.41 3.07 -13.91
CA ALA A 142 9.52 3.87 -15.12
C ALA A 142 8.96 5.29 -14.97
N ARG A 143 8.42 5.66 -13.80
CA ARG A 143 8.09 7.06 -13.51
C ARG A 143 9.42 7.82 -13.49
N PRO A 144 9.60 8.84 -14.35
CA PRO A 144 10.78 9.69 -14.25
C PRO A 144 10.80 10.27 -12.84
N SER A 145 11.94 10.14 -12.16
CA SER A 145 12.23 10.98 -11.01
C SER A 145 11.94 12.42 -11.43
N PRO A 146 11.19 13.22 -10.64
CA PRO A 146 10.99 14.62 -10.99
C PRO A 146 12.37 15.22 -11.27
N GLU A 147 12.56 15.74 -12.48
CA GLU A 147 13.83 16.39 -12.81
C GLU A 147 14.06 17.51 -11.79
N PRO A 148 15.31 17.81 -11.40
CA PRO A 148 15.61 18.88 -10.45
C PRO A 148 15.02 20.25 -10.84
N ARG A 149 14.55 20.40 -12.08
CA ARG A 149 13.92 21.59 -12.64
C ARG A 149 12.40 21.66 -12.40
N ASP A 150 11.73 20.52 -12.19
CA ASP A 150 10.31 20.40 -11.86
C ASP A 150 10.07 20.32 -10.34
N LEU A 151 11.14 20.10 -9.57
CA LEU A 151 11.16 20.46 -8.16
C LEU A 151 11.05 21.99 -8.11
N ALA A 152 10.00 22.53 -7.48
CA ALA A 152 9.98 23.93 -7.09
C ALA A 152 11.36 24.28 -6.51
N PRO A 153 11.97 25.42 -6.89
CA PRO A 153 13.34 25.75 -6.50
C PRO A 153 13.45 25.47 -5.03
N ALA A 154 14.32 24.49 -4.65
CA ALA A 154 14.33 23.87 -3.33
C ALA A 154 14.06 24.94 -2.31
N GLU A 155 12.81 24.98 -1.79
CA GLU A 155 12.39 26.06 -0.90
C GLU A 155 13.45 26.12 0.17
N GLU A 156 14.10 27.27 0.23
CA GLU A 156 15.23 27.57 1.09
C GLU A 156 14.92 26.98 2.46
N ASN A 157 15.56 25.84 2.75
CA ASN A 157 15.13 25.00 3.85
C ASN A 157 15.63 25.67 5.12
N ALA A 158 14.78 26.51 5.70
CA ALA A 158 15.11 27.36 6.84
C ALA A 158 15.70 26.55 8.01
N ALA A 159 15.22 25.31 8.22
CA ALA A 159 15.77 24.42 9.23
C ALA A 159 17.19 23.92 8.90
N LEU A 160 17.49 23.72 7.61
CA LEU A 160 18.82 23.34 7.14
C LEU A 160 19.81 24.51 7.22
N ASP A 161 19.35 25.73 6.96
CA ASP A 161 20.18 26.93 7.04
C ASP A 161 20.41 27.37 8.48
N GLU A 162 19.43 27.22 9.37
CA GLU A 162 19.60 27.38 10.81
C GLU A 162 20.59 26.36 11.38
N TRP A 163 20.49 25.08 10.99
CA TRP A 163 21.44 24.05 11.38
C TRP A 163 22.88 24.35 10.90
N ARG A 164 23.03 24.87 9.67
CA ARG A 164 24.33 25.30 9.13
C ARG A 164 24.88 26.49 9.92
N ALA A 165 24.06 27.48 10.24
CA ALA A 165 24.45 28.65 11.01
C ALA A 165 24.93 28.28 12.43
N LEU A 166 24.21 27.38 13.10
CA LEU A 166 24.58 26.84 14.41
C LEU A 166 25.91 26.07 14.37
N ARG A 167 26.17 25.36 13.27
CA ARG A 167 27.43 24.60 13.10
C ARG A 167 28.62 25.49 12.73
N SER A 168 28.41 26.56 11.97
CA SER A 168 29.46 27.51 11.60
C SER A 168 29.84 28.49 12.72
N GLY A 169 28.95 28.71 13.70
CA GLY A 169 29.22 29.55 14.87
C GLY A 169 29.97 28.84 16.02
N ALA A 170 30.29 27.55 15.87
CA ALA A 170 30.96 26.73 16.88
C ALA A 170 32.44 26.43 16.57
N ALA A 171 33.07 27.21 15.67
CA ALA A 171 34.48 27.11 15.29
C ALA A 171 35.27 28.34 15.75
#